data_AF-A0A9X3XDX7-F1
#
_entry.id   AF-A0A9X3XDX7-F1
#
_cell.length_a   1.000
_cell.length_b   1.000
_cell.length_c   1.000
_cell.angle_alpha   90.00
_cell.angle_beta   90.00
_cell.angle_gamma   90.00
#
_symmetry.space_group_name_H-M   'P 1'
#
loop_
_entity.id
_entity.type
_entity.pdbx_description
1 polymer ?
#
loop_
_entity_poly.entity_id
_entity_poly.type
_entity_poly.pdbx_seq_one_letter_code
_entity_poly.pdbx_strand_id
1 'polypeptide(L)'
;MNTSNLRRAVAFAPPFLLLFAFFSLAVAEEAPAPAAAPAPASAAAAAPAPASASAAAPADPSAPSLGEWSPPETASEKPTAEEWEKATPLELLRPHEFCTASAVREWLRVSCRDPRDEFKGLRVVGGSEQDVSITDFKVKGKSKDFEGKEIDKTFDGLHVVFPVRKGDRRVMSLVSWASCGWKCWYMREDTFVTISELWLPGEERPTIVLH
;
A
#
# COMPACT_ATOMS: atom_id res chain seq x y z
N MET A 1 29.32 -34.61 26.38
CA MET A 1 28.92 -35.35 25.16
C MET A 1 28.53 -34.28 24.14
N ASN A 2 29.44 -33.68 23.39
CA ASN A 2 30.28 -34.17 22.28
C ASN A 2 29.47 -34.71 21.08
N THR A 3 29.48 -33.96 19.97
CA THR A 3 29.55 -34.35 18.54
C THR A 3 29.04 -33.16 17.71
N SER A 4 29.91 -32.36 17.10
CA SER A 4 30.73 -32.62 15.91
C SER A 4 30.14 -31.92 14.68
N ASN A 5 30.82 -30.84 14.32
CA ASN A 5 30.85 -30.16 13.03
C ASN A 5 30.87 -31.13 11.84
N LEU A 6 30.03 -30.90 10.83
CA LEU A 6 30.33 -31.28 9.45
C LEU A 6 29.95 -30.14 8.50
N ARG A 7 30.92 -29.27 8.24
CA ARG A 7 30.92 -28.34 7.11
C ARG A 7 31.23 -29.15 5.84
N ARG A 8 30.26 -29.31 4.95
CA ARG A 8 30.53 -29.71 3.56
C ARG A 8 30.50 -28.46 2.68
N ALA A 9 31.68 -27.94 2.39
CA ALA A 9 31.89 -27.02 1.29
C ALA A 9 31.93 -27.86 0.01
N VAL A 10 30.93 -27.70 -0.87
CA VAL A 10 30.98 -28.21 -2.23
C VAL A 10 31.21 -27.00 -3.14
N ALA A 11 32.46 -26.85 -3.57
CA ALA A 11 32.82 -25.92 -4.62
C ALA A 11 32.38 -26.51 -5.97
N PHE A 12 31.42 -25.85 -6.63
CA PHE A 12 31.09 -26.12 -8.03
C PHE A 12 31.52 -24.89 -8.84
N ALA A 13 32.62 -25.05 -9.59
CA ALA A 13 33.05 -24.08 -10.60
C ALA A 13 32.33 -24.38 -11.94
N PRO A 14 32.10 -23.35 -12.79
CA PRO A 14 31.27 -23.43 -13.98
C PRO A 14 32.08 -23.87 -15.21
N PRO A 15 31.42 -24.38 -16.26
CA PRO A 15 31.67 -23.79 -17.57
C PRO A 15 30.43 -23.85 -18.46
N PHE A 16 29.77 -22.74 -18.73
CA PHE A 16 28.99 -22.64 -19.95
C PHE A 16 28.95 -21.19 -20.43
N LEU A 17 30.02 -20.83 -21.14
CA LEU A 17 30.02 -19.80 -22.17
C LEU A 17 28.97 -20.19 -23.22
N LEU A 18 27.79 -19.59 -23.15
CA LEU A 18 26.81 -19.61 -24.23
C LEU A 18 26.73 -18.22 -24.85
N LEU A 19 27.33 -18.13 -26.04
CA LEU A 19 27.09 -17.10 -27.04
C LEU A 19 25.58 -16.85 -27.17
N PHE A 20 25.11 -15.69 -26.73
CA PHE A 20 23.86 -15.16 -27.22
C PHE A 20 24.16 -14.18 -28.35
N ALA A 21 23.84 -14.64 -29.56
CA ALA A 21 23.81 -13.85 -30.77
C ALA A 21 22.83 -12.68 -30.59
N PHE A 22 23.32 -11.48 -30.88
CA PHE A 22 22.51 -10.27 -31.04
C PHE A 22 21.54 -10.46 -32.21
N PHE A 23 20.27 -10.75 -31.93
CA PHE A 23 19.19 -10.55 -32.87
C PHE A 23 18.64 -9.13 -32.68
N SER A 24 19.19 -8.19 -33.45
CA SER A 24 18.62 -6.86 -33.63
C SER A 24 17.34 -6.97 -34.47
N LEU A 25 16.19 -7.09 -33.81
CA LEU A 25 14.89 -6.85 -34.43
C LEU A 25 14.61 -5.34 -34.36
N ALA A 26 14.86 -4.66 -35.46
CA ALA A 26 14.34 -3.32 -35.71
C ALA A 26 12.82 -3.40 -35.87
N VAL A 27 12.09 -3.04 -34.82
CA VAL A 27 10.65 -2.83 -34.89
C VAL A 27 10.42 -1.45 -35.52
N ALA A 28 9.78 -1.45 -36.67
CA ALA A 28 9.27 -0.24 -37.31
C ALA A 28 8.12 0.31 -36.46
N GLU A 29 8.32 1.53 -35.94
CA GLU A 29 7.31 2.28 -35.21
C GLU A 29 6.33 2.91 -36.21
N GLU A 30 5.18 2.26 -36.40
CA GLU A 30 4.07 2.80 -37.17
C GLU A 30 3.32 3.79 -36.28
N ALA A 31 3.53 5.08 -36.56
CA ALA A 31 2.90 6.19 -35.84
C ALA A 31 1.37 6.20 -36.09
N PRO A 32 0.52 6.04 -35.05
CA PRO A 32 -0.91 6.16 -35.22
C PRO A 32 -1.33 7.63 -35.45
N ALA A 33 -2.17 7.82 -36.46
CA ALA A 33 -2.75 9.10 -36.83
C ALA A 33 -3.62 9.70 -35.70
N PRO A 34 -3.60 11.03 -35.50
CA PRO A 34 -4.42 11.69 -34.49
C PRO A 34 -5.90 11.66 -34.89
N ALA A 35 -6.71 10.96 -34.12
CA ALA A 35 -8.17 10.99 -34.21
C ALA A 35 -8.72 12.30 -33.65
N ALA A 36 -9.57 12.96 -34.45
CA ALA A 36 -10.21 14.23 -34.12
C ALA A 36 -11.14 14.13 -32.91
N ALA A 37 -11.01 15.10 -31.99
CA ALA A 37 -11.84 15.24 -30.81
C ALA A 37 -13.24 15.80 -31.16
N PRO A 38 -14.33 15.25 -30.60
CA PRO A 38 -15.65 15.88 -30.64
C PRO A 38 -15.79 16.98 -29.57
N ALA A 39 -16.51 18.04 -29.92
CA ALA A 39 -16.76 19.23 -29.11
C ALA A 39 -17.64 18.95 -27.88
N PRO A 40 -17.44 19.66 -26.74
CA PRO A 40 -18.30 19.54 -25.57
C PRO A 40 -19.60 20.33 -25.74
N ALA A 41 -20.73 19.65 -25.55
CA ALA A 41 -22.05 20.25 -25.44
C ALA A 41 -22.24 20.88 -24.05
N SER A 42 -22.60 22.16 -24.05
CA SER A 42 -22.91 22.98 -22.88
C SER A 42 -24.29 22.61 -22.31
N ALA A 43 -24.33 22.05 -21.10
CA ALA A 43 -25.58 21.77 -20.37
C ALA A 43 -25.78 22.80 -19.25
N ALA A 44 -27.00 23.34 -19.22
CA ALA A 44 -27.45 24.47 -18.43
C ALA A 44 -27.45 24.21 -16.92
N ALA A 45 -27.09 25.25 -16.18
CA ALA A 45 -27.17 25.36 -14.74
C ALA A 45 -28.64 25.36 -14.25
N ALA A 46 -28.93 24.50 -13.26
CA ALA A 46 -30.09 24.61 -12.40
C ALA A 46 -29.61 24.84 -10.95
N ALA A 47 -30.04 25.94 -10.36
CA ALA A 47 -29.82 26.30 -8.95
C ALA A 47 -31.17 26.23 -8.18
N PRO A 48 -31.19 26.37 -6.85
CA PRO A 48 -31.01 25.28 -5.88
C PRO A 48 -32.26 25.07 -5.01
N ALA A 49 -32.37 23.92 -4.34
CA ALA A 49 -33.35 23.68 -3.29
C ALA A 49 -32.67 23.78 -1.90
N PRO A 50 -33.22 24.54 -0.93
CA PRO A 50 -32.64 24.67 0.40
C PRO A 50 -32.97 23.42 1.24
N ALA A 51 -31.95 22.64 1.60
CA ALA A 51 -32.10 21.51 2.51
C ALA A 51 -31.96 21.97 3.97
N SER A 52 -32.93 21.53 4.78
CA SER A 52 -33.05 21.75 6.22
C SER A 52 -31.75 21.53 7.00
N ALA A 53 -31.43 22.48 7.87
CA ALA A 53 -30.40 22.37 8.87
C ALA A 53 -30.76 21.29 9.90
N SER A 54 -30.16 20.11 9.74
CA SER A 54 -30.10 19.09 10.80
C SER A 54 -29.02 19.52 11.79
N ALA A 55 -29.39 19.61 13.07
CA ALA A 55 -28.49 19.96 14.15
C ALA A 55 -27.28 19.01 14.17
N ALA A 56 -26.08 19.57 14.00
CA ALA A 56 -24.83 18.84 14.03
C ALA A 56 -24.57 18.32 15.45
N ALA A 57 -24.43 17.01 15.58
CA ALA A 57 -23.81 16.39 16.74
C ALA A 57 -22.38 16.94 16.92
N PRO A 58 -21.85 17.00 18.15
CA PRO A 58 -20.50 17.49 18.40
C PRO A 58 -19.50 16.72 17.54
N ALA A 59 -18.83 17.43 16.63
CA ALA A 59 -17.80 16.86 15.78
C ALA A 59 -16.63 16.42 16.67
N ASP A 60 -16.34 15.12 16.65
CA ASP A 60 -15.10 14.59 17.19
C ASP A 60 -13.92 15.36 16.57
N PRO A 61 -12.85 15.63 17.35
CA PRO A 61 -11.70 16.38 16.85
C PRO A 61 -11.17 15.70 15.60
N SER A 62 -11.27 16.40 14.46
CA SER A 62 -10.78 15.92 13.17
C SER A 62 -9.30 15.58 13.30
N ALA A 63 -8.91 14.39 12.83
CA ALA A 63 -7.52 13.97 12.86
C ALA A 63 -6.66 14.99 12.08
N PRO A 64 -5.42 15.27 12.51
CA PRO A 64 -4.54 16.15 11.76
C PRO A 64 -4.32 15.59 10.37
N SER A 65 -4.39 16.46 9.38
CA SER A 65 -4.11 16.09 8.00
C SER A 65 -2.63 15.76 7.82
N LEU A 66 -2.31 14.93 6.83
CA LEU A 66 -0.91 14.67 6.44
C LEU A 66 -0.12 15.97 6.20
N GLY A 67 -0.80 17.05 5.80
CA GLY A 67 -0.20 18.36 5.62
C GLY A 67 0.32 18.99 6.92
N GLU A 68 -0.23 18.67 8.08
CA GLU A 68 0.20 19.27 9.35
C GLU A 68 1.29 18.46 10.04
N TRP A 69 1.45 17.19 9.65
CA TRP A 69 2.49 16.33 10.17
C TRP A 69 3.82 16.58 9.49
N SER A 70 4.83 16.90 10.29
CA SER A 70 6.23 17.01 9.84
C SER A 70 7.07 16.04 10.65
N PRO A 71 7.59 14.95 10.03
CA PRO A 71 8.41 14.00 10.74
C PRO A 71 9.77 14.62 11.12
N PRO A 72 10.32 14.28 12.30
CA PRO A 72 11.59 14.81 12.77
C PRO A 72 12.74 14.34 11.86
N GLU A 73 13.77 15.19 11.69
CA GLU A 73 14.93 14.86 10.83
C GLU A 73 15.85 13.80 11.46
N THR A 74 15.79 13.64 12.78
CA THR A 74 16.63 12.68 13.50
C THR A 74 16.07 11.28 13.38
N ALA A 75 16.85 10.37 12.80
CA ALA A 75 16.52 8.96 12.76
C ALA A 75 16.27 8.41 14.17
N SER A 76 15.16 7.68 14.32
CA SER A 76 14.70 7.13 15.57
C SER A 76 14.53 5.63 15.49
N GLU A 77 14.70 4.94 16.62
CA GLU A 77 14.42 3.50 16.70
C GLU A 77 12.96 3.19 16.35
N LYS A 78 12.74 1.96 15.86
CA LYS A 78 11.43 1.45 15.49
C LYS A 78 10.46 1.53 16.68
N PRO A 79 9.24 2.09 16.51
CA PRO A 79 8.33 2.25 17.63
C PRO A 79 7.85 0.91 18.21
N THR A 80 7.60 0.90 19.51
CA THR A 80 7.05 -0.27 20.21
C THR A 80 5.54 -0.39 20.01
N ALA A 81 4.96 -1.55 20.32
CA ALA A 81 3.51 -1.75 20.24
C ALA A 81 2.75 -0.76 21.15
N GLU A 82 3.29 -0.43 22.32
CA GLU A 82 2.69 0.51 23.27
C GLU A 82 2.68 1.95 22.76
N GLU A 83 3.71 2.35 22.00
CA GLU A 83 3.73 3.66 21.33
C GLU A 83 2.68 3.74 20.22
N TRP A 84 2.47 2.64 19.50
CA TRP A 84 1.47 2.57 18.44
C TRP A 84 0.03 2.67 18.92
N GLU A 85 -0.27 2.26 20.14
CA GLU A 85 -1.60 2.46 20.76
C GLU A 85 -1.88 3.94 21.06
N LYS A 86 -0.82 4.75 21.22
CA LYS A 86 -0.90 6.20 21.45
C LYS A 86 -0.61 7.01 20.20
N ALA A 87 -0.47 6.34 19.05
CA ALA A 87 -0.13 6.98 17.79
C ALA A 87 -1.19 7.99 17.38
N THR A 88 -0.75 9.09 16.78
CA THR A 88 -1.66 10.08 16.24
C THR A 88 -2.25 9.52 14.93
N PRO A 89 -3.58 9.41 14.80
CA PRO A 89 -4.20 9.06 13.54
C PRO A 89 -3.91 10.17 12.53
N LEU A 90 -3.61 9.77 11.30
CA LEU A 90 -3.20 10.68 10.24
C LEU A 90 -4.18 10.56 9.07
N GLU A 91 -4.75 11.69 8.67
CA GLU A 91 -5.62 11.71 7.50
C GLU A 91 -4.78 11.83 6.23
N LEU A 92 -4.91 10.83 5.36
CA LEU A 92 -4.20 10.78 4.08
C LEU A 92 -4.84 11.72 3.06
N LEU A 93 -4.04 12.28 2.15
CA LEU A 93 -4.52 13.15 1.06
C LEU A 93 -5.58 12.46 0.19
N ARG A 94 -5.45 11.14 0.03
CA ARG A 94 -6.48 10.28 -0.59
C ARG A 94 -6.82 9.16 0.39
N PRO A 95 -7.91 9.28 1.16
CA PRO A 95 -8.33 8.22 2.05
C PRO A 95 -8.72 6.98 1.24
N HIS A 96 -8.40 5.81 1.78
CA HIS A 96 -8.79 4.52 1.22
C HIS A 96 -9.77 3.85 2.19
N GLU A 97 -10.87 3.30 1.69
CA GLU A 97 -11.98 2.82 2.54
C GLU A 97 -11.56 1.68 3.50
N PHE A 98 -10.52 0.92 3.15
CA PHE A 98 -10.03 -0.21 3.94
C PHE A 98 -8.71 0.06 4.65
N CYS A 99 -8.11 1.24 4.50
CA CYS A 99 -6.81 1.54 5.08
C CYS A 99 -6.84 2.82 5.91
N THR A 100 -6.22 2.76 7.09
CA THR A 100 -5.99 3.92 7.95
C THR A 100 -4.49 4.16 8.11
N ALA A 101 -4.10 5.41 8.35
CA ALA A 101 -2.72 5.76 8.65
C ALA A 101 -2.59 6.30 10.06
N SER A 102 -1.48 5.99 10.70
CA SER A 102 -1.09 6.53 11.99
C SER A 102 0.40 6.81 11.99
N ALA A 103 0.82 7.84 12.70
CA ALA A 103 2.23 8.24 12.76
C ALA A 103 2.74 8.28 14.20
N VAL A 104 3.99 7.88 14.37
CA VAL A 104 4.77 8.01 15.60
C VAL A 104 6.16 8.50 15.22
N ARG A 105 6.51 9.73 15.59
CA ARG A 105 7.82 10.34 15.24
C ARG A 105 8.02 10.34 13.71
N GLU A 106 9.08 9.71 13.19
CA GLU A 106 9.34 9.56 11.75
C GLU A 106 8.65 8.33 11.12
N TRP A 107 8.00 7.49 11.92
CA TRP A 107 7.48 6.21 11.48
C TRP A 107 6.01 6.32 11.11
N LEU A 108 5.66 5.77 9.97
CA LEU A 108 4.28 5.64 9.50
C LEU A 108 3.83 4.19 9.61
N ARG A 109 2.63 3.98 10.14
CA ARG A 109 1.92 2.71 10.11
C ARG A 109 0.66 2.84 9.28
N VAL A 110 0.64 2.18 8.14
CA VAL A 110 -0.55 2.02 7.29
C VAL A 110 -1.22 0.70 7.68
N SER A 111 -2.44 0.76 8.16
CA SER A 111 -3.22 -0.38 8.62
C SER A 111 -4.32 -0.67 7.62
N CYS A 112 -4.18 -1.73 6.84
CA CYS A 112 -5.19 -2.13 5.86
C CYS A 112 -5.93 -3.37 6.34
N ARG A 113 -7.26 -3.36 6.23
CA ARG A 113 -8.13 -4.52 6.50
C ARG A 113 -8.50 -5.20 5.19
N ASP A 114 -8.41 -6.53 5.12
CA ASP A 114 -8.90 -7.25 3.96
C ASP A 114 -10.37 -7.65 4.16
N PRO A 115 -11.32 -7.14 3.35
CA PRO A 115 -12.70 -7.60 3.41
C PRO A 115 -12.85 -9.08 2.99
N ARG A 116 -11.91 -9.64 2.23
CA ARG A 116 -11.95 -11.00 1.66
C ARG A 116 -11.01 -11.99 2.33
N ASP A 117 -10.12 -11.54 3.22
CA ASP A 117 -9.16 -12.41 3.92
C ASP A 117 -8.14 -13.08 2.97
N GLU A 118 -7.74 -12.36 1.93
CA GLU A 118 -6.89 -12.81 0.82
C GLU A 118 -5.47 -12.21 0.84
N PHE A 119 -5.13 -11.34 1.80
CA PHE A 119 -3.79 -10.78 1.96
C PHE A 119 -2.73 -11.86 2.07
N LYS A 120 -1.60 -11.64 1.38
CA LYS A 120 -0.44 -12.54 1.40
C LYS A 120 0.82 -11.85 1.89
N GLY A 121 0.89 -10.54 1.70
CA GLY A 121 1.99 -9.75 2.23
C GLY A 121 2.17 -8.45 1.48
N LEU A 122 3.39 -7.95 1.58
CA LEU A 122 3.83 -6.69 0.99
C LEU A 122 4.95 -6.97 0.00
N ARG A 123 4.86 -6.35 -1.18
CA ARG A 123 5.91 -6.36 -2.19
C ARG A 123 6.42 -4.93 -2.36
N VAL A 124 7.71 -4.70 -2.21
CA VAL A 124 8.32 -3.41 -2.57
C VAL A 124 8.58 -3.44 -4.07
N VAL A 125 7.83 -2.64 -4.82
CA VAL A 125 7.90 -2.56 -6.29
C VAL A 125 9.05 -1.65 -6.72
N GLY A 126 9.34 -0.61 -5.94
CA GLY A 126 10.47 0.28 -6.17
C GLY A 126 10.89 1.03 -4.92
N GLY A 127 12.16 1.42 -4.86
CA GLY A 127 12.75 2.07 -3.69
C GLY A 127 13.57 1.12 -2.83
N SER A 128 13.79 1.52 -1.57
CA SER A 128 14.53 0.72 -0.58
C SER A 128 13.58 -0.11 0.28
N GLU A 129 13.91 -1.38 0.51
CA GLU A 129 13.18 -2.26 1.44
C GLU A 129 13.65 -2.10 2.90
N GLN A 130 14.68 -1.27 3.13
CA GLN A 130 15.25 -1.08 4.45
C GLN A 130 14.21 -0.53 5.43
N ASP A 131 14.18 -1.12 6.63
CA ASP A 131 13.30 -0.74 7.74
C ASP A 131 11.79 -0.89 7.46
N VAL A 132 11.41 -1.44 6.31
CA VAL A 132 10.02 -1.82 6.02
C VAL A 132 9.69 -3.10 6.76
N SER A 133 8.56 -3.10 7.46
CA SER A 133 8.11 -4.27 8.20
C SER A 133 6.60 -4.44 8.12
N ILE A 134 6.18 -5.70 8.21
CA ILE A 134 4.77 -6.07 8.21
C ILE A 134 4.41 -6.76 9.53
N THR A 135 3.22 -6.46 10.04
CA THR A 135 2.66 -7.15 11.21
C THR A 135 1.20 -7.45 10.93
N ASP A 136 0.81 -8.71 11.13
CA ASP A 136 -0.59 -9.12 11.00
C ASP A 136 -1.41 -8.65 12.21
N PHE A 137 -2.65 -8.24 11.98
CA PHE A 137 -3.62 -7.97 13.03
C PHE A 137 -4.99 -8.49 12.66
N LYS A 138 -5.84 -8.70 13.67
CA LYS A 138 -7.19 -9.25 13.50
C LYS A 138 -8.22 -8.23 13.96
N VAL A 139 -9.19 -7.95 13.10
CA VAL A 139 -10.29 -7.02 13.39
C VAL A 139 -11.61 -7.78 13.40
N LYS A 140 -12.36 -7.67 14.48
CA LYS A 140 -13.74 -8.17 14.52
C LYS A 140 -14.64 -7.20 13.77
N GLY A 141 -15.46 -7.71 12.86
CA GLY A 141 -16.45 -6.93 12.15
C GLY A 141 -17.64 -7.80 11.74
N LYS A 142 -18.56 -7.19 11.00
CA LYS A 142 -19.72 -7.89 10.46
C LYS A 142 -19.50 -8.16 8.97
N SER A 143 -19.87 -9.35 8.53
CA SER A 143 -19.96 -9.72 7.10
C SER A 143 -21.32 -10.33 6.81
N LYS A 144 -21.69 -10.44 5.53
CA LYS A 144 -22.89 -11.16 5.12
C LYS A 144 -22.50 -12.55 4.65
N ASP A 145 -23.23 -13.56 5.09
CA ASP A 145 -23.09 -14.91 4.54
C ASP A 145 -23.69 -15.02 3.13
N PHE A 146 -23.65 -16.22 2.53
CA PHE A 146 -24.22 -16.49 1.21
C PHE A 146 -25.74 -16.28 1.16
N GLU A 147 -26.43 -16.29 2.31
CA GLU A 147 -27.87 -16.05 2.44
C GLU A 147 -28.19 -14.57 2.73
N GLY A 148 -27.17 -13.72 2.85
CA GLY A 148 -27.29 -12.29 3.13
C GLY A 148 -27.45 -11.94 4.61
N LYS A 149 -27.34 -12.91 5.52
CA LYS A 149 -27.46 -12.71 6.97
C LYS A 149 -26.16 -12.17 7.55
N GLU A 150 -26.26 -11.21 8.47
CA GLU A 150 -25.10 -10.68 9.18
C GLU A 150 -24.49 -11.74 10.11
N ILE A 151 -23.19 -11.99 9.94
CA ILE A 151 -22.37 -12.84 10.79
C ILE A 151 -21.20 -12.04 11.34
N ASP A 152 -20.83 -12.32 12.59
CA ASP A 152 -19.59 -11.81 13.17
C ASP A 152 -18.41 -12.55 12.54
N LYS A 153 -17.57 -11.82 11.80
CA LYS A 153 -16.38 -12.35 11.15
C LYS A 153 -15.15 -11.63 11.70
N THR A 154 -14.10 -12.39 11.92
CA THR A 154 -12.77 -11.82 12.15
C THR A 154 -12.11 -11.66 10.79
N PHE A 155 -11.71 -10.44 10.46
CA PHE A 155 -10.97 -10.13 9.24
C PHE A 155 -9.49 -10.02 9.57
N ASP A 156 -8.64 -10.60 8.71
CA ASP A 156 -7.22 -10.33 8.78
C ASP A 156 -6.92 -8.94 8.19
N GLY A 157 -5.90 -8.31 8.77
CA GLY A 157 -5.38 -7.03 8.35
C GLY A 157 -3.87 -7.02 8.43
N LEU A 158 -3.26 -6.12 7.69
CA LEU A 158 -1.81 -5.93 7.66
C LEU A 158 -1.45 -4.52 8.08
N HIS A 159 -0.56 -4.42 9.07
CA HIS A 159 0.15 -3.18 9.38
C HIS A 159 1.43 -3.14 8.55
N VAL A 160 1.56 -2.14 7.69
CA VAL A 160 2.79 -1.81 6.98
C VAL A 160 3.46 -0.66 7.72
N VAL A 161 4.65 -0.90 8.25
CA VAL A 161 5.40 0.05 9.09
C VAL A 161 6.73 0.36 8.42
N PHE A 162 6.98 1.64 8.16
CA PHE A 162 8.21 2.12 7.54
C PHE A 162 8.55 3.54 8.02
N PRO A 163 9.84 3.92 8.06
CA PRO A 163 10.25 5.28 8.36
C PRO A 163 10.09 6.17 7.12
N VAL A 164 9.67 7.42 7.34
CA VAL A 164 9.50 8.42 6.29
C VAL A 164 10.60 9.46 6.41
N ARG A 165 11.54 9.47 5.47
CA ARG A 165 12.75 10.32 5.51
C ARG A 165 12.89 11.16 4.25
N LYS A 166 13.55 12.32 4.37
CA LYS A 166 13.85 13.18 3.22
C LYS A 166 14.67 12.41 2.18
N GLY A 167 14.22 12.44 0.93
CA GLY A 167 14.86 11.72 -0.17
C GLY A 167 14.35 10.29 -0.37
N ASP A 168 13.55 9.75 0.57
CA ASP A 168 12.95 8.44 0.39
C ASP A 168 11.90 8.48 -0.72
N ARG A 169 11.90 7.40 -1.51
CA ARG A 169 10.96 7.16 -2.59
C ARG A 169 10.69 5.67 -2.63
N ARG A 170 9.48 5.27 -2.28
CA ARG A 170 9.07 3.86 -2.24
C ARG A 170 7.72 3.68 -2.89
N VAL A 171 7.58 2.58 -3.60
CA VAL A 171 6.30 2.09 -4.09
C VAL A 171 6.16 0.67 -3.57
N MET A 172 5.15 0.43 -2.75
CA MET A 172 4.91 -0.84 -2.10
C MET A 172 3.48 -1.29 -2.39
N SER A 173 3.30 -2.54 -2.74
CA SER A 173 2.00 -3.10 -3.09
C SER A 173 1.63 -4.20 -2.12
N LEU A 174 0.43 -4.08 -1.54
CA LEU A 174 -0.21 -5.17 -0.82
C LEU A 174 -0.71 -6.17 -1.85
N VAL A 175 -0.21 -7.39 -1.77
CA VAL A 175 -0.55 -8.46 -2.72
C VAL A 175 -1.55 -9.41 -2.09
N SER A 176 -2.57 -9.76 -2.86
CA SER A 176 -3.54 -10.80 -2.55
C SER A 176 -3.42 -11.95 -3.57
N TRP A 177 -3.88 -13.14 -3.19
CA TRP A 177 -4.04 -14.23 -4.15
C TRP A 177 -5.47 -14.25 -4.65
N ALA A 178 -5.64 -14.01 -5.94
CA ALA A 178 -6.87 -14.38 -6.61
C ALA A 178 -6.77 -15.86 -7.01
N SER A 179 -7.51 -16.70 -6.28
CA SER A 179 -7.81 -18.04 -6.79
C SER A 179 -8.76 -17.89 -7.97
N CYS A 180 -8.33 -18.22 -9.19
CA CYS A 180 -9.25 -18.34 -10.32
C CYS A 180 -10.06 -19.64 -10.32
N GLY A 181 -10.29 -20.20 -9.12
CA GLY A 181 -11.09 -21.38 -8.87
C GLY A 181 -10.33 -22.70 -9.06
N TRP A 182 -11.06 -23.81 -8.93
CA TRP A 182 -10.52 -25.17 -8.91
C TRP A 182 -9.84 -25.63 -10.22
N LYS A 183 -9.99 -24.88 -11.32
CA LYS A 183 -9.37 -25.22 -12.62
C LYS A 183 -8.08 -24.46 -12.91
N CYS A 184 -7.63 -23.60 -12.01
CA CYS A 184 -6.42 -22.82 -12.23
C CYS A 184 -5.17 -23.53 -11.72
N TRP A 185 -4.23 -23.76 -12.64
CA TRP A 185 -2.92 -24.38 -12.37
C TRP A 185 -1.83 -23.36 -12.04
N TYR A 186 -2.15 -22.06 -12.03
CA TYR A 186 -1.24 -20.98 -11.66
C TYR A 186 -1.88 -20.08 -10.61
N MET A 187 -1.06 -19.53 -9.72
CA MET A 187 -1.49 -18.48 -8.81
C MET A 187 -1.45 -17.14 -9.53
N ARG A 188 -2.54 -16.37 -9.42
CA ARG A 188 -2.57 -14.98 -9.85
C ARG A 188 -2.37 -14.10 -8.62
N GLU A 189 -1.30 -13.33 -8.63
CA GLU A 189 -1.13 -12.23 -7.70
C GLU A 189 -1.96 -11.06 -8.21
N ASP A 190 -2.87 -10.56 -7.39
CA ASP A 190 -3.54 -9.29 -7.62
C ASP A 190 -3.02 -8.27 -6.61
N THR A 191 -2.98 -7.01 -7.03
CA THR A 191 -2.63 -5.89 -6.14
C THR A 191 -3.90 -5.36 -5.49
N PHE A 192 -3.93 -5.37 -4.17
CA PHE A 192 -5.06 -4.84 -3.41
C PHE A 192 -4.96 -3.32 -3.26
N VAL A 193 -3.84 -2.84 -2.73
CA VAL A 193 -3.55 -1.41 -2.53
C VAL A 193 -2.08 -1.17 -2.84
N THR A 194 -1.78 -0.05 -3.50
CA THR A 194 -0.41 0.42 -3.68
C THR A 194 -0.16 1.66 -2.83
N ILE A 195 0.83 1.58 -1.95
CA ILE A 195 1.34 2.64 -1.10
C ILE A 195 2.51 3.30 -1.84
N SER A 196 2.34 4.56 -2.22
CA SER A 196 3.41 5.37 -2.80
C SER A 196 3.88 6.40 -1.77
N GLU A 197 5.15 6.33 -1.42
CA GLU A 197 5.87 7.31 -0.60
C GLU A 197 6.81 8.11 -1.52
N LEU A 198 6.71 9.43 -1.47
CA LEU A 198 7.59 10.32 -2.20
C LEU A 198 7.97 11.52 -1.35
N TRP A 199 9.27 11.68 -1.05
CA TRP A 199 9.79 12.89 -0.45
C TRP A 199 10.97 13.44 -1.25
N LEU A 200 10.66 14.36 -2.18
CA LEU A 200 11.66 14.95 -3.05
C LEU A 200 12.59 15.93 -2.29
N PRO A 201 13.87 16.06 -2.71
CA PRO A 201 14.75 17.09 -2.17
C PRO A 201 14.17 18.48 -2.38
N GLY A 202 14.07 19.27 -1.31
CA GLY A 202 13.51 20.63 -1.33
C GLY A 202 12.01 20.70 -0.99
N GLU A 203 11.31 19.57 -0.95
CA GLU A 203 9.94 19.53 -0.43
C GLU A 203 9.95 19.57 1.10
N GLU A 204 9.09 20.41 1.68
CA GLU A 204 8.97 20.53 3.13
C GLU A 204 8.36 19.28 3.76
N ARG A 205 7.54 18.54 3.00
CA ARG A 205 6.71 17.43 3.51
C ARG A 205 6.69 16.24 2.55
N PRO A 206 6.54 15.00 3.08
CA PRO A 206 6.37 13.83 2.25
C PRO A 206 4.97 13.80 1.62
N THR A 207 4.89 13.21 0.42
CA THR A 207 3.63 12.86 -0.22
C THR A 207 3.41 11.36 -0.09
N ILE A 208 2.37 10.96 0.64
CA ILE A 208 1.97 9.57 0.80
C ILE A 208 0.59 9.38 0.18
N VAL A 209 0.49 8.45 -0.75
CA VAL A 209 -0.73 8.19 -1.51
C VAL A 209 -1.02 6.70 -1.51
N LEU A 210 -2.29 6.37 -1.27
CA LEU A 210 -2.83 5.03 -1.46
C LEU A 210 -3.58 5.00 -2.80
N HIS A 211 -3.29 3.98 -3.59
CA HIS A 211 -3.91 3.70 -4.89
C HIS A 211 -4.63 2.37 -4.86
#